data_AF-A0A0C2YK55-F1
#
_entry.id   AF-A0A0C2YK55-F1
#
_cell.length_a   1.000
_cell.length_b   1.000
_cell.length_c   1.000
_cell.angle_alpha   90.00
_cell.angle_beta   90.00
_cell.angle_gamma   90.00
#
_symmetry.space_group_name_H-M   'P 1'
#
loop_
_entity.id
_entity.type
_entity.pdbx_description
1 polymer ?
#
loop_
_entity_poly.entity_id
_entity_poly.type
_entity_poly.pdbx_seq_one_letter_code
_entity_poly.pdbx_strand_id
1 'polypeptide(L)'
;MYTISGLFHGAVFRDFGHKTFWHSLTKQRDEVEGLLEDVERRAYELLLASQNAMWVLDQQHEPPAEECGVFDDEQPLSKPQKKPLPSAPIVLEDIEDPLDVAMREKRFELLGKIWARLARYCAPAKSRYYKEREAEIWACVCRAVYTDPSLMLVAQNYQCAISLVKDNDSKLDLPTVERLWAAIKSLYVDDVRAAIDDVLHPVRPKGEYVVVLGTRVHKGPTESPLPLHAWGHMTALFPCYSCVRKVCKTVDDIVALTRYAILSGSGLAQSYLRYDFGYDGYHSLALCGFIPNNIEDLGPRYSIKKDNSFNKHDRPQWTETKSNYAICVGLSLTDPRSQEFVNACLRHPDLQVLCRKGRDGRLIRSKPLLGTQTRVAESRAALKTKQWDVRNAMYFNDTILQDALPVVSATQRLEDCFQVAIVDDGDGDMQDFVDKLEKIWFEVYDAEALGDLLRDIGGPYLHSKELEFDDTRTKPHSPLMPTTEPDILVSYERLWGRAPREGRLVDDELNVYYPK
;
A
#
# COMPACT_ATOMS: atom_id res chain seq x y z
N MET A 1 -27.67 -82.90 -20.22
CA MET A 1 -27.51 -81.74 -21.11
C MET A 1 -26.99 -80.61 -20.25
N TYR A 2 -25.68 -80.36 -20.33
CA TYR A 2 -24.96 -79.40 -19.49
C TYR A 2 -24.87 -78.04 -20.18
N THR A 3 -24.96 -77.03 -19.32
CA THR A 3 -24.78 -75.58 -19.44
C THR A 3 -23.65 -75.14 -20.38
N ILE A 4 -23.88 -74.11 -21.19
CA ILE A 4 -22.84 -73.22 -21.71
C ILE A 4 -23.22 -71.78 -21.40
N SER A 5 -22.34 -71.16 -20.61
CA SER A 5 -22.24 -69.74 -20.30
C SER A 5 -21.64 -68.95 -21.47
N GLY A 6 -21.99 -67.67 -21.58
CA GLY A 6 -21.40 -66.68 -22.50
C GLY A 6 -22.51 -65.94 -23.25
N LEU A 7 -22.60 -64.61 -23.32
CA LEU A 7 -21.59 -63.56 -23.27
C LEU A 7 -22.31 -62.25 -22.88
N PHE A 8 -21.95 -61.67 -21.74
CA PHE A 8 -22.11 -60.23 -21.47
C PHE A 8 -20.77 -59.77 -20.86
N HIS A 9 -19.75 -59.61 -21.70
CA HIS A 9 -18.40 -59.17 -21.28
C HIS A 9 -17.76 -58.15 -22.24
N GLY A 10 -18.57 -57.48 -23.08
CA GLY A 10 -18.04 -56.59 -24.12
C GLY A 10 -17.85 -55.12 -23.74
N ALA A 11 -18.62 -54.59 -22.77
CA ALA A 11 -18.68 -53.15 -22.54
C ALA A 11 -17.97 -52.67 -21.26
N VAL A 12 -17.84 -53.50 -20.22
CA VAL A 12 -17.24 -53.09 -18.93
C VAL A 12 -15.70 -53.21 -18.93
N PHE A 13 -15.13 -54.11 -19.75
CA PHE A 13 -13.69 -54.35 -19.80
C PHE A 13 -12.89 -53.29 -20.57
N ARG A 14 -13.51 -52.56 -21.52
CA ARG A 14 -12.82 -51.49 -22.27
C ARG A 14 -12.63 -50.20 -21.46
N ASP A 15 -13.58 -49.88 -20.58
CA ASP A 15 -13.49 -48.70 -19.72
C ASP A 15 -12.50 -48.87 -18.56
N PHE A 16 -12.35 -50.09 -18.02
CA PHE A 16 -11.41 -50.34 -16.92
C PHE A 16 -9.95 -50.22 -17.40
N GLY A 17 -9.60 -50.85 -18.53
CA GLY A 17 -8.26 -50.74 -19.11
C GLY A 17 -7.90 -49.31 -19.51
N HIS A 18 -8.85 -48.56 -20.06
CA HIS A 18 -8.66 -47.15 -20.39
C HIS A 18 -8.46 -46.30 -19.13
N LYS A 19 -9.27 -46.47 -18.07
CA LYS A 19 -9.09 -45.75 -16.79
C LYS A 19 -7.76 -46.09 -16.11
N THR A 20 -7.36 -47.36 -16.08
CA THR A 20 -6.07 -47.77 -15.51
C THR A 20 -4.90 -47.23 -16.34
N PHE A 21 -5.02 -47.21 -17.67
CA PHE A 21 -4.03 -46.61 -18.55
C PHE A 21 -3.93 -45.09 -18.37
N TRP A 22 -5.06 -44.38 -18.30
CA TRP A 22 -5.09 -42.94 -17.99
C TRP A 22 -4.49 -42.65 -16.62
N HIS A 23 -4.85 -43.41 -15.57
CA HIS A 23 -4.23 -43.24 -14.26
C HIS A 23 -2.72 -43.51 -14.29
N SER A 24 -2.27 -44.50 -15.07
CA SER A 24 -0.83 -44.76 -15.24
C SER A 24 -0.13 -43.62 -15.98
N LEU A 25 -0.75 -43.05 -17.02
CA LEU A 25 -0.21 -41.91 -17.75
C LEU A 25 -0.17 -40.65 -16.88
N THR A 26 -1.24 -40.36 -16.13
CA THR A 26 -1.28 -39.26 -15.17
C THR A 26 -0.19 -39.43 -14.13
N LYS A 27 -0.06 -40.63 -13.53
CA LYS A 27 0.99 -40.91 -12.56
C LYS A 27 2.39 -40.72 -13.13
N GLN A 28 2.66 -41.22 -14.35
CA GLN A 28 3.96 -41.05 -15.01
C GLN A 28 4.24 -39.59 -15.34
N ARG A 29 3.22 -38.83 -15.80
CA ARG A 29 3.33 -37.40 -16.02
C ARG A 29 3.68 -36.68 -14.71
N ASP A 30 2.95 -36.97 -13.63
CA ASP A 30 3.17 -36.35 -12.32
C ASP A 30 4.57 -36.68 -11.77
N GLU A 31 5.07 -37.91 -11.99
CA GLU A 31 6.45 -38.32 -11.65
C GLU A 31 7.50 -37.54 -12.45
N VAL A 32 7.27 -37.32 -13.76
CA VAL A 32 8.17 -36.54 -14.61
C VAL A 32 8.14 -35.05 -14.26
N GLU A 33 6.95 -34.48 -14.04
CA GLU A 33 6.77 -33.09 -13.61
C GLU A 33 7.46 -32.85 -12.26
N GLY A 34 7.30 -33.76 -11.29
CA GLY A 34 8.00 -33.67 -10.01
C GLY A 34 9.53 -33.74 -10.14
N LEU A 35 10.05 -34.62 -11.01
CA LEU A 35 11.50 -34.68 -11.28
C LEU A 35 12.01 -33.41 -11.95
N LEU A 36 11.24 -32.82 -12.87
CA LEU A 36 11.59 -31.55 -13.50
C LEU A 36 11.66 -30.42 -12.47
N GLU A 37 10.67 -30.32 -11.58
CA GLU A 37 10.67 -29.32 -10.50
C GLU A 37 11.87 -29.46 -9.57
N ASP A 38 12.28 -30.68 -9.23
CA ASP A 38 13.46 -30.94 -8.40
C ASP A 38 14.76 -30.55 -9.12
N VAL A 39 14.86 -30.83 -10.42
CA VAL A 39 16.00 -30.41 -11.26
C VAL A 39 16.05 -28.90 -11.38
N GLU A 40 14.92 -28.24 -11.61
CA GLU A 40 14.83 -26.79 -11.72
C GLU A 40 15.24 -26.11 -10.41
N ARG A 41 14.74 -26.61 -9.27
CA ARG A 41 15.12 -26.12 -7.95
C ARG A 41 16.61 -26.29 -7.68
N ARG A 42 17.17 -27.45 -8.02
CA ARG A 42 18.61 -27.69 -7.85
C ARG A 42 19.46 -26.80 -8.75
N ALA A 43 19.05 -26.61 -9.99
CA ALA A 43 19.74 -25.71 -10.92
C ALA A 43 19.66 -24.26 -10.42
N TYR A 44 18.52 -23.85 -9.88
CA TYR A 44 18.33 -22.54 -9.26
C TYR A 44 19.23 -22.33 -8.04
N GLU A 45 19.32 -23.30 -7.12
CA GLU A 45 20.27 -23.26 -5.99
C GLU A 45 21.72 -23.08 -6.46
N LEU A 46 22.13 -23.83 -7.48
CA LEU A 46 23.48 -23.73 -8.04
C LEU A 46 23.73 -22.36 -8.68
N LEU A 47 22.72 -21.80 -9.35
CA LEU A 47 22.78 -20.47 -9.92
C LEU A 47 22.93 -19.40 -8.84
N LEU A 48 22.13 -19.46 -7.78
CA LEU A 48 22.26 -18.55 -6.63
C LEU A 48 23.62 -18.70 -5.95
N ALA A 49 24.10 -19.93 -5.74
CA ALA A 49 25.41 -20.20 -5.14
C ALA A 49 26.54 -19.58 -5.97
N SER A 50 26.46 -19.67 -7.31
CA SER A 50 27.45 -19.07 -8.21
C SER A 50 27.52 -17.54 -8.11
N GLN A 51 26.42 -16.90 -7.67
CA GLN A 51 26.31 -15.45 -7.48
C GLN A 51 26.45 -15.02 -6.02
N ASN A 52 26.78 -15.94 -5.10
CA ASN A 52 26.78 -15.70 -3.64
C ASN A 52 25.43 -15.17 -3.12
N ALA A 53 24.32 -15.64 -3.69
CA ALA A 53 22.97 -15.15 -3.46
C ALA A 53 22.03 -16.19 -2.81
N MET A 54 22.57 -17.13 -2.04
CA MET A 54 21.75 -18.18 -1.38
C MET A 54 20.67 -17.61 -0.44
N TRP A 55 20.85 -16.39 0.05
CA TRP A 55 19.88 -15.66 0.87
C TRP A 55 18.50 -15.51 0.21
N VAL A 56 18.40 -15.62 -1.12
CA VAL A 56 17.11 -15.54 -1.82
C VAL A 56 16.18 -16.67 -1.39
N LEU A 57 16.72 -17.86 -1.07
CA LEU A 57 15.92 -19.00 -0.61
C LEU A 57 15.34 -18.78 0.79
N ASP A 58 15.95 -17.92 1.60
CA ASP A 58 15.52 -17.61 2.97
C ASP A 58 14.35 -16.61 3.00
N GLN A 59 14.01 -15.97 1.86
CA GLN A 59 13.04 -14.87 1.79
C GLN A 59 11.59 -15.30 1.52
N GLN A 60 11.21 -16.55 1.77
CA GLN A 60 9.81 -16.98 1.58
C GLN A 60 8.87 -16.10 2.41
N HIS A 61 8.09 -15.24 1.73
CA HIS A 61 7.16 -14.32 2.37
C HIS A 61 6.03 -15.10 3.03
N GLU A 62 5.78 -14.84 4.31
CA GLU A 62 4.53 -15.25 4.94
C GLU A 62 3.38 -14.51 4.21
N PRO A 63 2.29 -15.21 3.84
CA PRO A 63 1.17 -14.57 3.17
C PRO A 63 0.58 -13.48 4.09
N PRO A 64 0.30 -12.27 3.58
CA PRO A 64 -0.22 -11.21 4.41
C PRO A 64 -1.61 -11.56 4.94
N ALA A 65 -1.80 -11.44 6.25
CA ALA A 65 -3.06 -11.71 6.95
C ALA A 65 -4.15 -10.63 6.72
N GLU A 66 -3.86 -9.56 5.99
CA GLU A 66 -4.74 -8.40 5.90
C GLU A 66 -4.92 -7.91 4.46
N GLU A 67 -6.04 -8.33 3.88
CA GLU A 67 -6.60 -7.74 2.67
C GLU A 67 -7.10 -6.33 3.01
N CYS A 68 -6.50 -5.33 2.38
CA CYS A 68 -7.05 -3.99 2.39
C CYS A 68 -8.29 -4.01 1.47
N GLY A 69 -9.47 -4.18 2.08
CA GLY A 69 -10.77 -4.18 1.40
C GLY A 69 -11.05 -2.84 0.71
N VAL A 70 -10.60 -2.71 -0.54
CA VAL A 70 -11.10 -1.73 -1.52
C VAL A 70 -11.78 -2.45 -2.68
N PHE A 71 -11.87 -3.78 -2.61
CA PHE A 71 -12.54 -4.59 -3.60
C PHE A 71 -13.95 -4.87 -3.11
N ASP A 72 -14.88 -3.96 -3.45
CA ASP A 72 -16.29 -4.33 -3.47
C ASP A 72 -16.46 -5.38 -4.58
N ASP A 73 -16.45 -6.64 -4.15
CA ASP A 73 -17.04 -7.74 -4.88
C ASP A 73 -18.56 -7.55 -4.86
N GLU A 74 -19.14 -7.26 -6.01
CA GLU A 74 -20.39 -7.90 -6.46
C GLU A 74 -20.83 -7.30 -7.81
N GLN A 75 -20.49 -8.00 -8.90
CA GLN A 75 -21.45 -8.24 -9.98
C GLN A 75 -20.94 -9.36 -10.92
N PRO A 76 -21.79 -10.32 -11.30
CA PRO A 76 -21.39 -11.42 -12.18
C PRO A 76 -21.22 -10.88 -13.61
N LEU A 77 -19.97 -10.77 -14.07
CA LEU A 77 -19.69 -10.42 -15.46
C LEU A 77 -20.13 -11.56 -16.39
N SER A 78 -20.91 -11.16 -17.38
CA SER A 78 -21.62 -12.03 -18.31
C SER A 78 -20.66 -12.80 -19.22
N LYS A 79 -20.94 -14.09 -19.42
CA LYS A 79 -20.22 -14.98 -20.34
C LYS A 79 -20.07 -14.35 -21.73
N PRO A 80 -18.90 -14.47 -22.40
CA PRO A 80 -18.76 -14.02 -23.76
C PRO A 80 -19.71 -14.79 -24.69
N GLN A 81 -20.51 -14.03 -25.47
CA GLN A 81 -21.37 -14.59 -26.51
C GLN A 81 -20.51 -15.21 -27.61
N LYS A 82 -20.65 -16.53 -27.80
CA LYS A 82 -20.13 -17.24 -28.96
C LYS A 82 -20.76 -16.65 -30.23
N LYS A 83 -19.94 -16.02 -31.09
CA LYS A 83 -20.35 -15.68 -32.46
C LYS A 83 -20.50 -16.96 -33.30
N PRO A 84 -21.50 -17.05 -34.19
CA PRO A 84 -21.59 -18.15 -35.14
C PRO A 84 -20.56 -17.99 -36.26
N LEU A 85 -19.85 -19.06 -36.60
CA LEU A 85 -19.01 -19.10 -37.81
C LEU A 85 -19.87 -19.09 -39.08
N PRO A 86 -19.49 -18.34 -40.13
CA PRO A 86 -20.07 -18.50 -41.45
C PRO A 86 -19.49 -19.75 -42.14
N SER A 87 -20.37 -20.57 -42.70
CA SER A 87 -20.02 -21.70 -43.55
C SER A 87 -19.51 -21.21 -44.91
N ALA A 88 -18.20 -21.30 -45.13
CA ALA A 88 -17.57 -21.15 -46.44
C ALA A 88 -16.89 -22.48 -46.84
N PRO A 89 -16.76 -22.77 -48.15
CA PRO A 89 -16.34 -24.07 -48.63
C PRO A 89 -14.87 -24.37 -48.30
N ILE A 90 -14.66 -25.59 -47.81
CA ILE A 90 -13.39 -26.12 -47.33
C ILE A 90 -12.38 -26.17 -48.47
N VAL A 91 -11.39 -25.28 -48.41
CA VAL A 91 -10.06 -25.54 -48.95
C VAL A 91 -9.30 -26.25 -47.83
N LEU A 92 -8.74 -27.43 -48.12
CA LEU A 92 -7.88 -28.19 -47.20
C LEU A 92 -6.55 -27.44 -47.04
N GLU A 93 -6.57 -26.37 -46.26
CA GLU A 93 -5.40 -25.87 -45.56
C GLU A 93 -5.20 -26.75 -44.31
N ASP A 94 -3.94 -26.98 -43.93
CA ASP A 94 -3.56 -27.81 -42.78
C ASP A 94 -4.45 -27.49 -41.56
N ILE A 95 -5.23 -28.47 -41.12
CA ILE A 95 -6.07 -28.34 -39.92
C ILE A 95 -5.12 -28.31 -38.75
N GLU A 96 -4.81 -27.10 -38.28
CA GLU A 96 -4.06 -26.87 -37.06
C GLU A 96 -4.77 -27.53 -35.87
N ASP A 97 -4.02 -28.18 -34.98
CA ASP A 97 -4.58 -28.86 -33.81
C ASP A 97 -5.39 -27.85 -32.96
N PRO A 98 -6.68 -28.07 -32.71
CA PRO A 98 -7.50 -27.18 -31.88
C PRO A 98 -6.91 -26.90 -30.49
N LEU A 99 -6.15 -27.84 -29.92
CA LEU A 99 -5.46 -27.66 -28.65
C LEU A 99 -4.30 -26.66 -28.78
N ASP A 100 -3.51 -26.76 -29.86
CA ASP A 100 -2.41 -25.84 -30.12
C ASP A 100 -2.92 -24.42 -30.37
N VAL A 101 -4.05 -24.28 -31.08
CA VAL A 101 -4.74 -23.01 -31.25
C VAL A 101 -5.17 -22.45 -29.89
N ALA A 102 -5.85 -23.26 -29.06
CA ALA A 102 -6.32 -22.83 -27.74
C ALA A 102 -5.18 -22.42 -26.80
N MET A 103 -4.07 -23.19 -26.77
CA MET A 103 -2.89 -22.86 -25.97
C MET A 103 -2.24 -21.56 -26.45
N ARG A 104 -2.14 -21.37 -27.77
CA ARG A 104 -1.60 -20.15 -28.37
C ARG A 104 -2.46 -18.93 -28.05
N GLU A 105 -3.78 -19.04 -28.16
CA GLU A 105 -4.72 -17.97 -27.83
C GLU A 105 -4.63 -17.58 -26.36
N LYS A 106 -4.67 -18.58 -25.45
CA LYS A 106 -4.54 -18.33 -24.00
C LYS A 106 -3.22 -17.68 -23.65
N ARG A 107 -2.11 -18.11 -24.27
CA ARG A 107 -0.81 -17.49 -24.10
C ARG A 107 -0.81 -16.02 -24.54
N PHE A 108 -1.40 -15.72 -25.70
CA PHE A 108 -1.50 -14.34 -26.18
C PHE A 108 -2.40 -13.47 -25.29
N GLU A 109 -3.47 -14.04 -24.73
CA GLU A 109 -4.31 -13.36 -23.76
C GLU A 109 -3.51 -12.97 -22.51
N LEU A 110 -2.78 -13.92 -21.91
CA LEU A 110 -1.96 -13.66 -20.72
C LEU A 110 -0.84 -12.66 -20.98
N LEU A 111 -0.15 -12.75 -22.12
CA LEU A 111 0.81 -11.73 -22.53
C LEU A 111 0.14 -10.36 -22.68
N GLY A 112 -1.08 -10.32 -23.24
CA GLY A 112 -1.89 -9.11 -23.30
C GLY A 112 -2.20 -8.52 -21.93
N LYS A 113 -2.52 -9.36 -20.93
CA LYS A 113 -2.72 -8.94 -19.54
C LYS A 113 -1.44 -8.35 -18.93
N ILE A 114 -0.30 -9.03 -19.08
CA ILE A 114 1.01 -8.54 -18.63
C ILE A 114 1.29 -7.18 -19.26
N TRP A 115 1.16 -7.06 -20.58
CA TRP A 115 1.45 -5.82 -21.31
C TRP A 115 0.53 -4.67 -20.92
N ALA A 116 -0.76 -4.94 -20.73
CA ALA A 116 -1.73 -3.95 -20.26
C ALA A 116 -1.37 -3.48 -18.84
N ARG A 117 -1.11 -4.42 -17.92
CA ARG A 117 -0.76 -4.11 -16.53
C ARG A 117 0.47 -3.24 -16.42
N LEU A 118 1.56 -3.62 -17.08
CA LEU A 118 2.80 -2.85 -17.05
C LEU A 118 2.65 -1.47 -17.71
N ALA A 119 1.83 -1.34 -18.75
CA ALA A 119 1.54 -0.06 -19.39
C ALA A 119 0.77 0.91 -18.48
N ARG A 120 -0.07 0.42 -17.56
CA ARG A 120 -0.78 1.28 -16.58
C ARG A 120 0.16 1.98 -15.61
N TYR A 121 1.33 1.40 -15.34
CA TYR A 121 2.30 1.96 -14.41
C TYR A 121 3.18 3.05 -15.04
N CYS A 122 3.12 3.23 -16.36
CA CYS A 122 3.90 4.25 -17.04
C CYS A 122 3.53 5.65 -16.57
N ALA A 123 4.57 6.47 -16.34
CA ALA A 123 4.42 7.91 -16.16
C ALA A 123 4.07 8.57 -17.50
N PRO A 124 3.53 9.80 -17.52
CA PRO A 124 3.34 10.56 -18.75
C PRO A 124 4.67 10.76 -19.47
N ALA A 125 4.73 10.67 -20.80
CA ALA A 125 6.02 10.82 -21.50
C ALA A 125 6.65 12.22 -21.41
N LYS A 126 5.88 13.22 -20.98
CA LYS A 126 6.40 14.56 -20.69
C LYS A 126 7.10 14.64 -19.32
N SER A 127 6.85 13.69 -18.42
CA SER A 127 7.51 13.61 -17.12
C SER A 127 9.00 13.33 -17.31
N ARG A 128 9.83 14.04 -16.54
CA ARG A 128 11.28 13.77 -16.45
C ARG A 128 11.57 12.36 -15.92
N TYR A 129 10.65 11.83 -15.12
CA TYR A 129 10.74 10.53 -14.47
C TYR A 129 10.24 9.39 -15.37
N TYR A 130 9.90 9.65 -16.64
CA TYR A 130 9.42 8.62 -17.56
C TYR A 130 10.40 7.45 -17.71
N LYS A 131 11.69 7.74 -17.90
CA LYS A 131 12.72 6.69 -18.06
C LYS A 131 13.07 5.98 -16.77
N GLU A 132 13.02 6.69 -15.66
CA GLU A 132 13.18 6.11 -14.33
C GLU A 132 12.02 5.16 -14.02
N ARG A 133 10.77 5.58 -14.28
CA ARG A 133 9.59 4.72 -14.19
C ARG A 133 9.70 3.46 -15.05
N GLU A 134 10.17 3.61 -16.28
CA GLU A 134 10.38 2.47 -17.18
C GLU A 134 11.39 1.48 -16.57
N ALA A 135 12.50 1.98 -16.01
CA ALA A 135 13.49 1.15 -15.30
C ALA A 135 12.90 0.44 -14.08
N GLU A 136 12.05 1.11 -13.29
CA GLU A 136 11.37 0.52 -12.13
C GLU A 136 10.38 -0.58 -12.51
N ILE A 137 9.62 -0.38 -13.58
CA ILE A 137 8.73 -1.41 -14.12
C ILE A 137 9.54 -2.68 -14.42
N TRP A 138 10.72 -2.53 -15.03
CA TRP A 138 11.60 -3.67 -15.31
C TRP A 138 12.25 -4.26 -14.07
N ALA A 139 12.60 -3.43 -13.07
CA ALA A 139 13.08 -3.92 -11.78
C ALA A 139 12.00 -4.73 -11.04
N CYS A 140 10.74 -4.31 -11.11
CA CYS A 140 9.59 -5.06 -10.60
C CYS A 140 9.46 -6.42 -11.30
N VAL A 141 9.61 -6.47 -12.63
CA VAL A 141 9.63 -7.75 -13.37
C VAL A 141 10.81 -8.63 -12.94
N CYS A 142 12.00 -8.06 -12.73
CA CYS A 142 13.15 -8.81 -12.22
C CYS A 142 12.88 -9.37 -10.81
N ARG A 143 12.19 -8.60 -9.95
CA ARG A 143 11.75 -9.06 -8.63
C ARG A 143 10.65 -10.11 -8.67
N ALA A 144 9.78 -10.10 -9.67
CA ALA A 144 8.83 -11.19 -9.89
C ALA A 144 9.53 -12.48 -10.37
N VAL A 145 10.60 -12.35 -11.15
CA VAL A 145 11.31 -13.49 -11.76
C VAL A 145 12.24 -14.20 -10.77
N TYR A 146 12.98 -13.47 -9.94
CA TYR A 146 13.98 -14.10 -9.05
C TYR A 146 13.37 -14.92 -7.91
N THR A 147 12.08 -14.76 -7.61
CA THR A 147 11.40 -15.54 -6.56
C THR A 147 10.92 -16.91 -7.06
N ASP A 148 10.80 -17.11 -8.37
CA ASP A 148 10.37 -18.38 -8.98
C ASP A 148 11.57 -19.10 -9.64
N PRO A 149 11.92 -20.33 -9.18
CA PRO A 149 13.05 -21.09 -9.72
C PRO A 149 12.98 -21.31 -11.23
N SER A 150 11.81 -21.60 -11.78
CA SER A 150 11.63 -21.92 -13.19
C SER A 150 11.72 -20.66 -14.04
N LEU A 151 11.13 -19.54 -13.61
CA LEU A 151 11.30 -18.24 -14.26
C LEU A 151 12.77 -17.80 -14.25
N MET A 152 13.49 -18.01 -13.15
CA MET A 152 14.90 -17.66 -13.06
C MET A 152 15.79 -18.44 -14.04
N LEU A 153 15.47 -19.71 -14.29
CA LEU A 153 16.17 -20.52 -15.30
C LEU A 153 15.84 -20.05 -16.72
N VAL A 154 14.57 -19.81 -17.01
CA VAL A 154 14.14 -19.26 -18.31
C VAL A 154 14.82 -17.92 -18.56
N ALA A 155 14.91 -17.07 -17.55
CA ALA A 155 15.52 -15.74 -17.62
C ALA A 155 17.00 -15.76 -18.03
N GLN A 156 17.73 -16.86 -17.85
CA GLN A 156 19.13 -16.98 -18.31
C GLN A 156 19.25 -16.93 -19.83
N ASN A 157 18.17 -17.23 -20.56
CA ASN A 157 18.15 -17.16 -22.03
C ASN A 157 17.89 -15.74 -22.57
N TYR A 158 17.70 -14.77 -21.68
CA TYR A 158 17.32 -13.40 -22.03
C TYR A 158 18.32 -12.39 -21.48
N GLN A 159 18.58 -11.33 -22.24
CA GLN A 159 19.52 -10.28 -21.85
C GLN A 159 18.88 -9.29 -20.86
N CYS A 160 17.59 -9.01 -21.02
CA CYS A 160 16.87 -8.03 -20.21
C CYS A 160 15.37 -8.36 -20.05
N ALA A 161 14.72 -7.74 -19.07
CA ALA A 161 13.30 -7.95 -18.78
C ALA A 161 12.40 -7.64 -19.98
N ILE A 162 12.72 -6.59 -20.74
CA ILE A 162 12.02 -6.26 -21.98
C ILE A 162 12.08 -7.43 -22.97
N SER A 163 13.26 -8.04 -23.16
CA SER A 163 13.42 -9.14 -24.13
C SER A 163 12.65 -10.40 -23.73
N LEU A 164 12.53 -10.68 -22.43
CA LEU A 164 11.69 -11.76 -21.92
C LEU A 164 10.20 -11.48 -22.18
N VAL A 165 9.72 -10.30 -21.81
CA VAL A 165 8.29 -9.94 -21.90
C VAL A 165 7.84 -9.67 -23.34
N LYS A 166 8.74 -9.23 -24.23
CA LYS A 166 8.47 -8.99 -25.66
C LYS A 166 8.70 -10.20 -26.55
N ASP A 167 8.98 -11.39 -26.01
CA ASP A 167 9.19 -12.59 -26.82
C ASP A 167 7.91 -12.98 -27.57
N ASN A 168 7.73 -12.38 -28.74
CA ASN A 168 6.62 -12.59 -29.65
C ASN A 168 6.83 -13.85 -30.50
N ASP A 169 8.04 -14.43 -30.48
CA ASP A 169 8.44 -15.56 -31.34
C ASP A 169 8.05 -16.92 -30.74
N SER A 170 7.08 -16.94 -29.83
CA SER A 170 6.48 -18.17 -29.28
C SER A 170 7.40 -19.05 -28.44
N LYS A 171 8.57 -18.58 -28.03
CA LYS A 171 9.53 -19.42 -27.29
C LYS A 171 9.12 -19.66 -25.84
N LEU A 172 8.41 -18.71 -25.23
CA LEU A 172 7.78 -18.95 -23.94
C LEU A 172 6.57 -19.86 -24.12
N ASP A 173 6.61 -20.99 -23.44
CA ASP A 173 5.46 -21.89 -23.34
C ASP A 173 4.37 -21.29 -22.45
N LEU A 174 3.16 -21.85 -22.54
CA LEU A 174 2.02 -21.36 -21.76
C LEU A 174 2.28 -21.42 -20.24
N PRO A 175 2.82 -22.52 -19.66
CA PRO A 175 3.11 -22.59 -18.22
C PRO A 175 4.06 -21.49 -17.74
N THR A 176 5.10 -21.15 -18.51
CA THR A 176 6.02 -20.07 -18.14
C THR A 176 5.32 -18.71 -18.13
N VAL A 177 4.46 -18.43 -19.12
CA VAL A 177 3.69 -17.18 -19.16
C VAL A 177 2.67 -17.11 -18.02
N GLU A 178 2.04 -18.23 -17.65
CA GLU A 178 1.16 -18.31 -16.49
C GLU A 178 1.89 -17.99 -15.18
N ARG A 179 3.09 -18.57 -14.97
CA ARG A 179 3.94 -18.27 -13.81
C ARG A 179 4.39 -16.81 -13.79
N LEU A 180 4.81 -16.28 -14.95
CA LEU A 180 5.22 -14.88 -15.06
C LEU A 180 4.06 -13.92 -14.74
N TRP A 181 2.86 -14.21 -15.25
CA TRP A 181 1.67 -13.45 -14.91
C TRP A 181 1.37 -13.51 -13.42
N ALA A 182 1.37 -14.71 -12.83
CA ALA A 182 1.13 -14.91 -11.41
C ALA A 182 2.14 -14.11 -10.57
N ALA A 183 3.42 -14.21 -10.88
CA ALA A 183 4.50 -13.53 -10.17
C ALA A 183 4.37 -12.00 -10.23
N ILE A 184 4.14 -11.43 -11.43
CA ILE A 184 3.92 -9.99 -11.61
C ILE A 184 2.65 -9.52 -10.88
N LYS A 185 1.57 -10.30 -10.95
CA LYS A 185 0.32 -9.99 -10.28
C LYS A 185 0.46 -10.02 -8.76
N SER A 186 1.30 -10.91 -8.23
CA SER A 186 1.52 -11.11 -6.79
C SER A 186 2.58 -10.21 -6.16
N LEU A 187 3.22 -9.32 -6.93
CA LEU A 187 4.21 -8.39 -6.39
C LEU A 187 3.64 -7.63 -5.18
N TYR A 188 4.32 -7.74 -4.05
CA TYR A 188 3.90 -7.08 -2.83
C TYR A 188 4.46 -5.66 -2.75
N VAL A 189 3.94 -4.87 -1.82
CA VAL A 189 4.38 -3.48 -1.64
C VAL A 189 5.85 -3.39 -1.25
N ASP A 190 6.36 -4.36 -0.48
CA ASP A 190 7.79 -4.49 -0.15
C ASP A 190 8.65 -4.77 -1.38
N ASP A 191 8.19 -5.63 -2.29
CA ASP A 191 8.90 -5.91 -3.54
C ASP A 191 9.03 -4.66 -4.41
N VAL A 192 7.94 -3.90 -4.54
CA VAL A 192 7.94 -2.65 -5.30
C VAL A 192 8.84 -1.61 -4.64
N ARG A 193 8.78 -1.47 -3.32
CA ARG A 193 9.67 -0.57 -2.57
C ARG A 193 11.13 -0.89 -2.82
N ALA A 194 11.46 -2.17 -2.84
CA ALA A 194 12.81 -2.66 -3.06
C ALA A 194 13.23 -2.55 -4.53
N ALA A 195 12.32 -2.73 -5.50
CA ALA A 195 12.58 -2.47 -6.92
C ALA A 195 12.90 -1.00 -7.20
N ILE A 196 12.15 -0.08 -6.59
CA ILE A 196 12.42 1.37 -6.68
C ILE A 196 13.81 1.66 -6.11
N ASP A 197 14.15 1.05 -4.97
CA ASP A 197 15.45 1.22 -4.34
C ASP A 197 16.61 0.59 -5.15
N ASP A 198 16.35 -0.49 -5.90
CA ASP A 198 17.32 -1.05 -6.86
C ASP A 198 17.62 -0.06 -7.99
N VAL A 199 16.63 0.71 -8.45
CA VAL A 199 16.77 1.68 -9.56
C VAL A 199 17.39 3.00 -9.11
N LEU A 200 16.97 3.52 -7.96
CA LEU A 200 17.44 4.81 -7.45
C LEU A 200 18.79 4.71 -6.74
N HIS A 201 19.12 3.53 -6.18
CA HIS A 201 20.40 3.28 -5.50
C HIS A 201 21.18 2.06 -6.05
N PRO A 202 21.50 2.00 -7.36
CA PRO A 202 22.09 0.82 -8.01
C PRO A 202 23.61 0.70 -7.81
N VAL A 203 24.29 1.80 -7.49
CA VAL A 203 25.76 1.84 -7.34
C VAL A 203 26.13 1.60 -5.89
N ARG A 204 25.87 0.39 -5.40
CA ARG A 204 26.40 -0.07 -4.11
C ARG A 204 27.71 -0.79 -4.36
N PRO A 205 28.88 -0.24 -3.97
CA PRO A 205 30.15 -0.94 -4.11
C PRO A 205 30.26 -2.15 -3.18
N LYS A 206 29.36 -2.24 -2.19
CA LYS A 206 29.26 -3.31 -1.19
C LYS A 206 27.79 -3.67 -0.97
N GLY A 207 27.48 -4.94 -0.80
CA GLY A 207 26.13 -5.44 -0.52
C GLY A 207 25.83 -6.74 -1.26
N GLU A 208 24.94 -7.55 -0.69
CA GLU A 208 24.47 -8.80 -1.31
C GLU A 208 23.42 -8.50 -2.38
N TYR A 209 23.65 -9.01 -3.59
CA TYR A 209 22.74 -8.88 -4.72
C TYR A 209 22.80 -10.13 -5.61
N VAL A 210 21.76 -10.30 -6.43
CA VAL A 210 21.71 -11.25 -7.55
C VAL A 210 21.48 -10.50 -8.85
N VAL A 211 22.07 -10.95 -9.95
CA VAL A 211 21.80 -10.39 -11.27
C VAL A 211 20.68 -11.18 -11.94
N VAL A 212 19.62 -10.48 -12.30
CA VAL A 212 18.42 -11.03 -12.93
C VAL A 212 18.16 -10.19 -14.17
N LEU A 213 18.18 -10.80 -15.36
CA LEU A 213 17.88 -10.11 -16.62
C LEU A 213 18.69 -8.81 -16.79
N GLY A 214 19.98 -8.86 -16.46
CA GLY A 214 20.90 -7.72 -16.54
C GLY A 214 20.76 -6.68 -15.41
N THR A 215 19.79 -6.81 -14.51
CA THR A 215 19.53 -5.89 -13.39
C THR A 215 20.03 -6.48 -12.07
N ARG A 216 20.58 -5.64 -11.18
CA ARG A 216 20.94 -6.05 -9.82
C ARG A 216 19.72 -5.97 -8.92
N VAL A 217 19.33 -7.11 -8.34
CA VAL A 217 18.31 -7.20 -7.31
C VAL A 217 19.01 -7.33 -5.96
N HIS A 218 18.88 -6.30 -5.12
CA HIS A 218 19.54 -6.26 -3.82
C HIS A 218 18.70 -6.98 -2.75
N LYS A 219 19.39 -7.64 -1.80
CA LYS A 219 18.77 -8.38 -0.69
C LYS A 219 17.81 -7.56 0.16
N GLY A 220 18.13 -6.29 0.36
CA GLY A 220 17.31 -5.37 1.13
C GLY A 220 17.48 -3.94 0.65
N PRO A 221 16.53 -3.07 1.03
CA PRO A 221 16.59 -1.68 0.64
C PRO A 221 17.75 -0.97 1.35
N THR A 222 18.19 0.15 0.80
CA THR A 222 19.15 1.04 1.44
C THR A 222 18.62 1.60 2.76
N GLU A 223 19.54 2.02 3.62
CA GLU A 223 19.23 2.85 4.79
C GLU A 223 19.05 4.33 4.41
N SER A 224 19.34 4.70 3.16
CA SER A 224 19.17 6.06 2.68
C SER A 224 17.68 6.37 2.47
N PRO A 225 17.24 7.58 2.85
CA PRO A 225 15.86 7.98 2.62
C PRO A 225 15.58 8.05 1.13
N LEU A 226 14.36 7.71 0.74
CA LEU A 226 13.93 7.92 -0.63
C LEU A 226 13.83 9.41 -0.96
N PRO A 227 14.17 9.81 -2.19
CA PRO A 227 13.76 11.12 -2.69
C PRO A 227 12.21 11.18 -2.79
N LEU A 228 11.64 12.38 -2.82
CA LEU A 228 10.19 12.55 -2.73
C LEU A 228 9.46 11.95 -3.95
N HIS A 229 10.02 12.09 -5.16
CA HIS A 229 9.41 11.54 -6.39
C HIS A 229 9.24 10.01 -6.35
N ALA A 230 10.07 9.29 -5.57
CA ALA A 230 9.94 7.85 -5.34
C ALA A 230 8.62 7.43 -4.69
N TRP A 231 7.95 8.32 -3.94
CA TRP A 231 6.61 8.05 -3.45
C TRP A 231 5.57 8.12 -4.57
N GLY A 232 5.81 8.93 -5.61
CA GLY A 232 5.09 8.81 -6.88
C GLY A 232 5.33 7.47 -7.53
N HIS A 233 6.55 6.96 -7.41
CA HIS A 233 6.89 5.63 -7.86
C HIS A 233 6.05 4.53 -7.20
N MET A 234 6.00 4.54 -5.87
CA MET A 234 5.14 3.63 -5.09
C MET A 234 3.65 3.75 -5.42
N THR A 235 3.13 4.98 -5.46
CA THR A 235 1.68 5.24 -5.53
C THR A 235 1.07 4.98 -6.91
N ALA A 236 1.88 4.96 -7.98
CA ALA A 236 1.43 4.51 -9.30
C ALA A 236 1.09 3.02 -9.34
N LEU A 237 1.83 2.18 -8.59
CA LEU A 237 1.57 0.74 -8.52
C LEU A 237 0.54 0.43 -7.43
N PHE A 238 0.58 1.16 -6.32
CA PHE A 238 -0.34 1.03 -5.20
C PHE A 238 -1.02 2.37 -4.88
N PRO A 239 -2.19 2.68 -5.47
CA PRO A 239 -2.93 3.92 -5.23
C PRO A 239 -3.66 3.94 -3.87
N CYS A 240 -3.06 3.37 -2.82
CA CYS A 240 -3.60 3.29 -1.47
C CYS A 240 -2.54 3.72 -0.46
N TYR A 241 -2.86 4.75 0.32
CA TYR A 241 -1.97 5.30 1.35
C TYR A 241 -1.65 4.25 2.41
N SER A 242 -2.64 3.48 2.87
CA SER A 242 -2.43 2.46 3.90
C SER A 242 -1.53 1.33 3.42
N CYS A 243 -1.64 0.91 2.15
CA CYS A 243 -0.75 -0.08 1.55
C CYS A 243 0.69 0.43 1.47
N VAL A 244 0.90 1.63 0.93
CA VAL A 244 2.25 2.21 0.79
C VAL A 244 2.87 2.51 2.15
N ARG A 245 2.07 2.90 3.16
CA ARG A 245 2.58 3.16 4.52
C ARG A 245 3.15 1.92 5.21
N LYS A 246 2.79 0.70 4.79
CA LYS A 246 3.37 -0.55 5.35
C LYS A 246 4.88 -0.66 5.18
N VAL A 247 5.42 -0.05 4.11
CA VAL A 247 6.86 -0.11 3.81
C VAL A 247 7.66 1.04 4.41
N CYS A 248 7.00 1.98 5.11
CA CYS A 248 7.66 3.05 5.83
C CYS A 248 8.41 2.47 7.03
N LYS A 249 9.71 2.75 7.13
CA LYS A 249 10.56 2.25 8.22
C LYS A 249 10.76 3.29 9.32
N THR A 250 10.59 4.56 8.97
CA THR A 250 10.80 5.70 9.87
C THR A 250 9.60 6.63 9.84
N VAL A 251 9.51 7.50 10.85
CA VAL A 251 8.51 8.57 10.85
C VAL A 251 8.71 9.50 9.65
N ASP A 252 9.96 9.77 9.29
CA ASP A 252 10.31 10.61 8.15
C ASP A 252 9.81 10.04 6.82
N ASP A 253 9.80 8.71 6.66
CA ASP A 253 9.18 8.06 5.50
C ASP A 253 7.67 8.33 5.44
N ILE A 254 6.98 8.24 6.58
CA ILE A 254 5.54 8.54 6.65
C ILE A 254 5.31 10.01 6.29
N VAL A 255 6.08 10.93 6.88
CA VAL A 255 5.98 12.36 6.59
C VAL A 255 6.22 12.64 5.10
N ALA A 256 7.24 12.02 4.49
CA ALA A 256 7.54 12.18 3.08
C ALA A 256 6.41 11.64 2.18
N LEU A 257 5.85 10.47 2.48
CA LEU A 257 4.69 9.92 1.79
C LEU A 257 3.46 10.83 1.92
N THR A 258 3.15 11.30 3.13
CA THR A 258 2.02 12.20 3.39
C THR A 258 2.19 13.52 2.65
N ARG A 259 3.39 14.11 2.71
CA ARG A 259 3.72 15.34 1.96
C ARG A 259 3.56 15.11 0.47
N TYR A 260 4.06 13.99 -0.07
CA TYR A 260 3.85 13.65 -1.47
C TYR A 260 2.36 13.65 -1.80
N ALA A 261 1.55 12.89 -1.06
CA ALA A 261 0.12 12.74 -1.32
C ALA A 261 -0.67 14.07 -1.26
N ILE A 262 -0.36 14.94 -0.30
CA ILE A 262 -1.00 16.26 -0.16
C ILE A 262 -0.52 17.20 -1.27
N LEU A 263 0.80 17.29 -1.48
CA LEU A 263 1.38 18.23 -2.45
C LEU A 263 1.01 17.86 -3.88
N SER A 264 1.03 16.57 -4.24
CA SER A 264 0.65 16.09 -5.58
C SER A 264 -0.85 16.14 -5.84
N GLY A 265 -1.68 16.20 -4.78
CA GLY A 265 -3.12 16.05 -4.88
C GLY A 265 -3.54 14.66 -5.38
N SER A 266 -2.72 13.62 -5.15
CA SER A 266 -2.93 12.27 -5.70
C SER A 266 -4.24 11.59 -5.24
N GLY A 267 -4.89 12.07 -4.18
CA GLY A 267 -6.18 11.54 -3.72
C GLY A 267 -6.14 10.04 -3.39
N LEU A 268 -5.11 9.59 -2.67
CA LEU A 268 -4.90 8.17 -2.38
C LEU A 268 -6.04 7.59 -1.55
N ALA A 269 -6.41 6.33 -1.83
CA ALA A 269 -7.37 5.63 -0.99
C ALA A 269 -6.82 5.44 0.43
N GLN A 270 -7.63 5.78 1.44
CA GLN A 270 -7.27 5.68 2.87
C GLN A 270 -8.24 4.69 3.54
N SER A 271 -7.79 3.47 3.80
CA SER A 271 -8.63 2.43 4.41
C SER A 271 -8.60 2.55 5.94
N TYR A 272 -7.59 1.96 6.58
CA TYR A 272 -7.44 1.92 8.04
C TYR A 272 -6.37 2.89 8.57
N LEU A 273 -5.36 3.23 7.76
CA LEU A 273 -4.42 4.30 8.08
C LEU A 273 -4.78 5.55 7.31
N ARG A 274 -4.89 6.66 8.03
CA ARG A 274 -5.31 7.94 7.47
C ARG A 274 -4.28 9.03 7.73
N TYR A 275 -4.22 9.97 6.80
CA TYR A 275 -3.68 11.32 7.01
C TYR A 275 -4.80 12.36 7.01
N ASP A 276 -6.01 11.99 6.54
CA ASP A 276 -7.25 12.72 6.76
C ASP A 276 -8.01 12.16 7.96
N PHE A 277 -8.11 12.95 9.02
CA PHE A 277 -8.78 12.57 10.27
C PHE A 277 -10.10 13.32 10.49
N GLY A 278 -10.67 13.96 9.46
CA GLY A 278 -12.05 14.43 9.47
C GLY A 278 -12.32 15.73 10.21
N TYR A 279 -11.28 16.52 10.51
CA TYR A 279 -11.39 17.85 11.12
C TYR A 279 -10.75 18.89 10.20
N ASP A 280 -11.30 20.10 10.15
CA ASP A 280 -10.71 21.18 9.38
C ASP A 280 -9.28 21.48 9.90
N GLY A 281 -8.35 21.83 9.01
CA GLY A 281 -6.93 22.02 9.37
C GLY A 281 -6.05 20.76 9.34
N TYR A 282 -6.63 19.57 9.12
CA TYR A 282 -5.86 18.32 9.07
C TYR A 282 -4.74 18.34 8.01
N HIS A 283 -4.97 18.98 6.86
CA HIS A 283 -3.97 19.10 5.80
C HIS A 283 -2.74 19.86 6.28
N SER A 284 -2.92 20.96 7.01
CA SER A 284 -1.83 21.77 7.57
C SER A 284 -1.01 20.95 8.56
N LEU A 285 -1.69 20.25 9.49
CA LEU A 285 -1.07 19.38 10.48
C LEU A 285 -0.27 18.25 9.80
N ALA A 286 -0.90 17.51 8.90
CA ALA A 286 -0.30 16.39 8.19
C ALA A 286 0.93 16.83 7.35
N LEU A 287 0.87 17.99 6.70
CA LEU A 287 1.98 18.56 5.93
C LEU A 287 3.19 18.89 6.82
N CYS A 288 2.94 19.33 8.06
CA CYS A 288 3.96 19.60 9.08
C CYS A 288 4.53 18.33 9.73
N GLY A 289 4.05 17.14 9.35
CA GLY A 289 4.51 15.86 9.91
C GLY A 289 3.81 15.44 11.19
N PHE A 290 2.61 15.97 11.45
CA PHE A 290 1.75 15.55 12.54
C PHE A 290 1.04 14.23 12.19
N ILE A 291 1.40 13.12 12.85
CA ILE A 291 0.83 11.79 12.59
C ILE A 291 -0.01 11.35 13.80
N PRO A 292 -1.33 11.66 13.80
CA PRO A 292 -2.21 11.25 14.89
C PRO A 292 -2.45 9.75 14.79
N ASN A 293 -2.30 9.04 15.91
CA ASN A 293 -2.56 7.61 16.01
C ASN A 293 -3.78 7.29 16.89
N ASN A 294 -4.09 8.18 17.83
CA ASN A 294 -5.33 8.12 18.60
C ASN A 294 -5.88 9.53 18.79
N ILE A 295 -7.18 9.70 18.53
CA ILE A 295 -7.94 10.93 18.75
C ILE A 295 -9.14 10.54 19.62
N GLU A 296 -9.10 10.92 20.89
CA GLU A 296 -10.16 10.63 21.85
C GLU A 296 -11.23 11.71 21.79
N ASP A 297 -12.17 11.57 20.85
CA ASP A 297 -13.41 12.35 20.81
C ASP A 297 -14.51 11.64 21.60
N LEU A 298 -14.58 11.93 22.90
CA LEU A 298 -15.56 11.35 23.82
C LEU A 298 -16.97 11.96 23.67
N GLY A 299 -17.22 12.71 22.59
CA GLY A 299 -18.46 13.43 22.35
C GLY A 299 -18.50 14.80 23.03
N PRO A 300 -19.65 15.24 23.58
CA PRO A 300 -19.74 16.57 24.17
C PRO A 300 -18.80 16.72 25.36
N ARG A 301 -17.98 17.78 25.36
CA ARG A 301 -17.08 18.11 26.48
C ARG A 301 -17.80 18.13 27.83
N TYR A 302 -19.04 18.63 27.86
CA TYR A 302 -19.86 18.71 29.06
C TYR A 302 -21.10 17.84 28.92
N SER A 303 -21.31 16.92 29.88
CA SER A 303 -22.54 16.15 29.98
C SER A 303 -23.16 16.30 31.37
N ILE A 304 -24.48 16.48 31.41
CA ILE A 304 -25.25 16.62 32.66
C ILE A 304 -26.24 15.47 32.76
N LYS A 305 -26.18 14.73 33.86
CA LYS A 305 -27.13 13.65 34.20
C LYS A 305 -27.87 13.99 35.48
N LYS A 306 -29.16 13.65 35.53
CA LYS A 306 -29.98 13.73 36.73
C LYS A 306 -30.20 12.32 37.26
N ASP A 307 -29.80 12.09 38.50
CA ASP A 307 -30.08 10.85 39.21
C ASP A 307 -31.25 11.05 40.19
N ASN A 308 -32.24 10.16 40.12
CA ASN A 308 -33.39 10.11 41.02
C ASN A 308 -33.43 8.80 41.84
N SER A 309 -32.37 7.97 41.79
CA SER A 309 -32.38 6.58 42.25
C SER A 309 -31.97 6.36 43.70
N PHE A 310 -31.57 7.40 44.42
CA PHE A 310 -31.41 7.32 45.87
C PHE A 310 -32.78 7.46 46.54
N ASN A 311 -33.11 6.52 47.44
CA ASN A 311 -34.30 6.34 48.30
C ASN A 311 -35.41 7.40 48.27
N LYS A 312 -36.67 7.03 48.60
CA LYS A 312 -37.86 7.93 48.70
C LYS A 312 -37.68 9.21 49.55
N HIS A 313 -36.56 9.40 50.24
CA HIS A 313 -36.20 10.55 51.06
C HIS A 313 -35.00 11.37 50.55
N ASP A 314 -34.29 10.93 49.50
CA ASP A 314 -33.13 11.65 48.97
C ASP A 314 -33.54 12.66 47.88
N ARG A 315 -32.88 13.83 47.91
CA ARG A 315 -33.11 14.89 46.93
C ARG A 315 -32.52 14.47 45.57
N PRO A 316 -33.16 14.84 44.45
CA PRO A 316 -32.60 14.58 43.13
C PRO A 316 -31.20 15.18 43.01
N GLN A 317 -30.27 14.38 42.48
CA GLN A 317 -28.87 14.76 42.35
C GLN A 317 -28.55 15.02 40.89
N TRP A 318 -27.86 16.12 40.62
CA TRP A 318 -27.37 16.48 39.30
C TRP A 318 -25.86 16.32 39.27
N THR A 319 -25.37 15.57 38.30
CA THR A 319 -23.94 15.35 38.07
C THR A 319 -23.56 15.92 36.72
N GLU A 320 -22.55 16.77 36.70
CA GLU A 320 -21.93 17.27 35.49
C GLU A 320 -20.54 16.66 35.34
N THR A 321 -20.24 16.14 34.16
CA THR A 321 -18.93 15.58 33.80
C THR A 321 -18.31 16.46 32.72
N LYS A 322 -17.08 16.93 32.95
CA LYS A 322 -16.22 17.50 31.91
C LYS A 322 -15.28 16.40 31.42
N SER A 323 -15.31 16.11 30.13
CA SER A 323 -14.40 15.20 29.45
C SER A 323 -13.50 16.01 28.53
N ASN A 324 -12.19 15.97 28.77
CA ASN A 324 -11.21 16.65 27.94
C ASN A 324 -10.82 15.76 26.75
N TYR A 325 -10.63 16.39 25.60
CA TYR A 325 -10.16 15.73 24.39
C TYR A 325 -8.66 15.46 24.49
N ALA A 326 -8.24 14.33 23.92
CA ALA A 326 -6.83 13.94 23.86
C ALA A 326 -6.44 13.55 22.43
N ILE A 327 -5.26 14.01 21.99
CA ILE A 327 -4.65 13.57 20.72
C ILE A 327 -3.26 13.02 21.05
N CYS A 328 -3.03 11.78 20.61
CA CYS A 328 -1.73 11.11 20.71
C CYS A 328 -1.08 11.09 19.32
N VAL A 329 0.11 11.68 19.24
CA VAL A 329 0.81 11.91 17.97
C VAL A 329 2.25 11.42 18.03
N GLY A 330 2.69 10.82 16.93
CA GLY A 330 4.10 10.55 16.69
C GLY A 330 4.69 11.60 15.76
N LEU A 331 5.79 12.22 16.16
CA LEU A 331 6.52 13.20 15.36
C LEU A 331 7.94 12.70 15.05
N SER A 332 8.58 13.33 14.09
CA SER A 332 9.96 13.02 13.72
C SER A 332 10.93 13.32 14.88
N LEU A 333 11.93 12.46 15.05
CA LEU A 333 13.07 12.72 15.94
C LEU A 333 14.15 13.60 15.28
N THR A 334 14.16 13.64 13.95
CA THR A 334 15.20 14.31 13.16
C THR A 334 14.79 15.73 12.75
N ASP A 335 13.48 16.00 12.63
CA ASP A 335 12.97 17.34 12.29
C ASP A 335 13.04 18.30 13.51
N PRO A 336 13.86 19.36 13.47
CA PRO A 336 13.94 20.34 14.56
C PRO A 336 12.60 21.03 14.84
N ARG A 337 11.73 21.19 13.83
CA ARG A 337 10.41 21.83 14.00
C ARG A 337 9.47 21.01 14.88
N SER A 338 9.64 19.67 14.90
CA SER A 338 8.91 18.81 15.83
C SER A 338 9.22 19.17 17.29
N GLN A 339 10.46 19.54 17.60
CA GLN A 339 10.83 20.00 18.94
C GLN A 339 10.25 21.37 19.27
N GLU A 340 10.25 22.29 18.31
CA GLU A 340 9.69 23.64 18.47
C GLU A 340 8.18 23.59 18.72
N PHE A 341 7.46 22.75 17.97
CA PHE A 341 6.05 22.47 18.17
C PHE A 341 5.77 21.95 19.58
N VAL A 342 6.48 20.90 20.02
CA VAL A 342 6.29 20.35 21.38
C VAL A 342 6.58 21.39 22.46
N ASN A 343 7.63 22.21 22.28
CA ASN A 343 7.95 23.29 23.21
C ASN A 343 6.86 24.38 23.25
N ALA A 344 6.24 24.69 22.11
CA ALA A 344 5.12 25.60 22.05
C ALA A 344 3.89 25.00 22.76
N CYS A 345 3.55 23.73 22.52
CA CYS A 345 2.47 23.05 23.23
C CYS A 345 2.70 23.00 24.75
N LEU A 346 3.93 22.72 25.20
CA LEU A 346 4.28 22.70 26.63
C LEU A 346 4.07 24.06 27.32
N ARG A 347 4.16 25.16 26.57
CA ARG A 347 3.98 26.54 27.07
C ARG A 347 2.54 27.05 26.91
N HIS A 348 1.71 26.38 26.12
CA HIS A 348 0.34 26.82 25.86
C HIS A 348 -0.51 26.70 27.15
N PRO A 349 -1.28 27.74 27.53
CA PRO A 349 -2.00 27.77 28.81
C PRO A 349 -3.03 26.64 28.95
N ASP A 350 -3.71 26.32 27.85
CA ASP A 350 -4.84 25.37 27.80
C ASP A 350 -4.41 23.92 27.52
N LEU A 351 -3.15 23.68 27.14
CA LEU A 351 -2.69 22.34 26.77
C LEU A 351 -1.94 21.68 27.91
N GLN A 352 -2.30 20.43 28.17
CA GLN A 352 -1.59 19.53 29.08
C GLN A 352 -0.86 18.50 28.23
N VAL A 353 0.45 18.46 28.35
CA VAL A 353 1.31 17.70 27.43
C VAL A 353 2.17 16.74 28.21
N LEU A 354 2.20 15.50 27.73
CA LEU A 354 3.16 14.47 28.13
C LEU A 354 3.93 14.06 26.89
N CYS A 355 5.26 14.02 26.95
CA CYS A 355 6.06 13.61 25.81
C CYS A 355 7.35 12.89 26.20
N ARG A 356 7.89 12.11 25.25
CA ARG A 356 9.23 11.51 25.32
C ARG A 356 9.84 11.37 23.93
N LYS A 357 11.15 11.49 23.83
CA LYS A 357 11.91 11.27 22.59
C LYS A 357 12.37 9.82 22.49
N GLY A 358 11.76 9.03 21.61
CA GLY A 358 12.05 7.62 21.45
C GLY A 358 11.56 6.77 22.64
N ARG A 359 11.72 5.45 22.50
CA ARG A 359 11.27 4.47 23.50
C ARG A 359 11.80 4.74 24.92
N ASP A 360 13.10 4.98 25.02
CA ASP A 360 13.83 5.13 26.29
C ASP A 360 14.07 6.60 26.67
N GLY A 361 13.39 7.52 25.99
CA GLY A 361 13.47 8.95 26.27
C GLY A 361 12.95 9.31 27.65
N ARG A 362 13.55 10.35 28.25
CA ARG A 362 13.04 10.94 29.50
C ARG A 362 11.62 11.47 29.29
N LEU A 363 10.71 11.12 30.20
CA LEU A 363 9.37 11.68 30.27
C LEU A 363 9.41 13.15 30.69
N ILE A 364 8.73 13.99 29.91
CA ILE A 364 8.53 15.42 30.18
C ILE A 364 7.03 15.68 30.23
N ARG A 365 6.59 16.43 31.25
CA ARG A 365 5.19 16.73 31.48
C ARG A 365 5.00 18.21 31.84
N SER A 366 4.05 18.90 31.21
CA SER A 366 3.69 20.28 31.61
C SER A 366 2.83 20.30 32.88
N LYS A 367 1.75 19.50 32.90
CA LYS A 367 0.78 19.34 33.99
C LYS A 367 0.27 17.90 34.02
N PRO A 368 -0.33 17.39 35.11
CA PRO A 368 -1.06 16.12 35.09
C PRO A 368 -2.13 16.13 33.98
N LEU A 369 -2.15 15.10 33.13
CA LEU A 369 -3.09 14.98 32.01
C LEU A 369 -4.47 14.58 32.53
N LEU A 370 -5.35 15.55 32.69
CA LEU A 370 -6.70 15.39 33.21
C LEU A 370 -7.66 14.96 32.09
N GLY A 371 -8.14 13.72 32.13
CA GLY A 371 -9.10 13.20 31.17
C GLY A 371 -10.54 13.57 31.53
N THR A 372 -11.00 13.24 32.73
CA THR A 372 -12.36 13.57 33.16
C THR A 372 -12.42 14.13 34.57
N GLN A 373 -13.38 15.01 34.82
CA GLN A 373 -13.70 15.52 36.15
C GLN A 373 -15.20 15.70 36.32
N THR A 374 -15.69 15.55 37.55
CA THR A 374 -17.12 15.62 37.85
C THR A 374 -17.41 16.67 38.91
N ARG A 375 -18.58 17.28 38.85
CA ARG A 375 -19.15 18.07 39.95
C ARG A 375 -20.61 17.69 40.17
N VAL A 376 -21.06 17.82 41.41
CA VAL A 376 -22.37 17.33 41.83
C VAL A 376 -23.11 18.37 42.64
N ALA A 377 -24.42 18.51 42.38
CA ALA A 377 -25.28 19.48 43.07
C ALA A 377 -26.73 18.98 43.22
N GLU A 378 -27.49 19.58 44.15
CA GLU A 378 -28.91 19.27 44.39
C GLU A 378 -29.85 19.85 43.31
N SER A 379 -29.34 20.77 42.46
CA SER A 379 -30.11 21.32 41.35
C SER A 379 -29.20 21.61 40.16
N ARG A 380 -29.77 21.61 38.95
CA ARG A 380 -29.04 21.94 37.71
C ARG A 380 -28.41 23.34 37.77
N ALA A 381 -29.10 24.31 38.36
CA ALA A 381 -28.58 25.67 38.49
C ALA A 381 -27.39 25.75 39.47
N ALA A 382 -27.43 24.95 40.55
CA ALA A 382 -26.37 24.91 41.56
C ALA A 382 -25.07 24.27 41.03
N LEU A 383 -25.09 23.54 39.92
CA LEU A 383 -23.86 23.04 39.28
C LEU A 383 -22.89 24.17 38.92
N LYS A 384 -23.39 25.30 38.39
CA LYS A 384 -22.56 26.41 37.92
C LYS A 384 -21.64 27.00 38.98
N THR A 385 -22.05 26.95 40.25
CA THR A 385 -21.31 27.51 41.39
C THR A 385 -20.53 26.46 42.18
N LYS A 386 -20.68 25.16 41.84
CA LYS A 386 -19.90 24.08 42.45
C LYS A 386 -18.53 23.96 41.79
N GLN A 387 -17.53 23.77 42.63
CA GLN A 387 -16.18 23.42 42.20
C GLN A 387 -16.13 21.99 41.68
N TRP A 388 -15.21 21.73 40.76
CA TRP A 388 -14.90 20.39 40.28
C TRP A 388 -14.30 19.53 41.40
N ASP A 389 -14.72 18.27 41.47
CA ASP A 389 -14.24 17.34 42.48
C ASP A 389 -12.89 16.73 42.05
N VAL A 390 -11.83 17.19 42.70
CA VAL A 390 -10.45 16.73 42.45
C VAL A 390 -10.26 15.27 42.86
N ARG A 391 -11.05 14.73 43.79
CA ARG A 391 -10.91 13.33 44.25
C ARG A 391 -11.45 12.32 43.24
N ASN A 392 -12.41 12.75 42.43
CA ASN A 392 -13.04 11.95 41.38
C ASN A 392 -12.50 12.26 39.98
N ALA A 393 -11.43 13.05 39.88
CA ALA A 393 -10.75 13.33 38.63
C ALA A 393 -10.01 12.08 38.12
N MET A 394 -10.21 11.75 36.85
CA MET A 394 -9.44 10.69 36.17
C MET A 394 -8.31 11.32 35.37
N TYR A 395 -7.09 10.86 35.64
CA TYR A 395 -5.89 11.29 34.94
C TYR A 395 -5.40 10.17 34.03
N PHE A 396 -4.85 10.56 32.88
CA PHE A 396 -4.13 9.64 32.02
C PHE A 396 -2.79 9.26 32.66
N ASN A 397 -2.47 7.97 32.59
CA ASN A 397 -1.17 7.45 33.02
C ASN A 397 -0.15 7.58 31.89
N ASP A 398 1.13 7.40 32.20
CA ASP A 398 2.22 7.51 31.21
C ASP A 398 2.11 6.49 30.06
N THR A 399 1.32 5.42 30.25
CA THR A 399 1.04 4.41 29.23
C THR A 399 0.30 4.96 28.02
N ILE A 400 -0.36 6.13 28.12
CA ILE A 400 -1.01 6.79 26.98
C ILE A 400 -0.04 7.07 25.82
N LEU A 401 1.26 7.21 26.09
CA LEU A 401 2.25 7.40 25.03
C LEU A 401 2.41 6.18 24.11
N GLN A 402 1.93 5.00 24.49
CA GLN A 402 1.86 3.85 23.59
C GLN A 402 0.87 4.08 22.43
N ASP A 403 -0.14 4.92 22.65
CA ASP A 403 -1.11 5.32 21.64
C ASP A 403 -0.56 6.40 20.70
N ALA A 404 0.60 6.98 21.02
CA ALA A 404 1.29 7.94 20.17
C ALA A 404 2.20 7.28 19.11
N LEU A 405 2.44 5.97 19.20
CA LEU A 405 3.32 5.24 18.29
C LEU A 405 2.74 5.13 16.87
N PRO A 406 3.42 5.66 15.83
CA PRO A 406 2.96 5.54 14.45
C PRO A 406 2.73 4.11 14.01
N VAL A 407 1.49 3.81 13.63
CA VAL A 407 1.12 2.50 13.08
C VAL A 407 1.52 2.45 11.60
N VAL A 408 2.20 1.38 11.17
CA VAL A 408 2.51 1.13 9.75
C VAL A 408 1.78 -0.10 9.21
N SER A 409 1.49 -1.08 10.09
CA SER A 409 0.60 -2.22 9.84
C SER A 409 -0.11 -2.59 11.15
N ALA A 410 -1.10 -3.48 11.12
CA ALA A 410 -1.79 -3.88 12.35
C ALA A 410 -0.87 -4.49 13.42
N THR A 411 0.24 -5.10 13.00
CA THR A 411 1.20 -5.75 13.90
C THR A 411 2.44 -4.91 14.17
N GLN A 412 2.64 -3.81 13.45
CA GLN A 412 3.89 -3.04 13.49
C GLN A 412 3.65 -1.55 13.78
N ARG A 413 4.40 -1.06 14.76
CA ARG A 413 4.46 0.35 15.15
C ARG A 413 5.91 0.84 15.16
N LEU A 414 6.10 2.12 14.88
CA LEU A 414 7.42 2.75 14.90
C LEU A 414 7.73 3.29 16.31
N GLU A 415 8.68 2.64 16.99
CA GLU A 415 9.09 3.04 18.35
C GLU A 415 10.06 4.24 18.37
N ASP A 416 10.84 4.40 17.30
CA ASP A 416 11.80 5.49 17.12
C ASP A 416 11.11 6.77 16.62
N CYS A 417 10.30 7.36 17.50
CA CYS A 417 9.56 8.59 17.25
C CYS A 417 9.53 9.52 18.46
N PHE A 418 9.22 10.80 18.24
CA PHE A 418 8.89 11.72 19.31
C PHE A 418 7.41 11.52 19.68
N GLN A 419 7.18 10.86 20.81
CA GLN A 419 5.84 10.51 21.28
C GLN A 419 5.27 11.65 22.11
N VAL A 420 4.06 12.09 21.77
CA VAL A 420 3.42 13.23 22.41
C VAL A 420 1.93 12.92 22.62
N ALA A 421 1.47 13.06 23.86
CA ALA A 421 0.06 13.08 24.21
C ALA A 421 -0.31 14.51 24.63
N ILE A 422 -1.32 15.07 23.97
CA ILE A 422 -1.80 16.43 24.18
C ILE A 422 -3.26 16.36 24.60
N VAL A 423 -3.57 16.93 25.77
CA VAL A 423 -4.94 17.03 26.30
C VAL A 423 -5.34 18.50 26.35
N ASP A 424 -6.50 18.84 25.80
CA ASP A 424 -7.04 20.19 25.81
C ASP A 424 -7.95 20.43 27.01
N ASP A 425 -7.55 21.35 27.88
CA ASP A 425 -8.35 21.77 29.05
C ASP A 425 -9.18 23.04 28.76
N GLY A 426 -9.17 23.54 27.51
CA GLY A 426 -10.01 24.64 27.08
C GLY A 426 -11.51 24.34 27.14
N ASP A 427 -12.34 25.33 26.78
CA ASP A 427 -13.80 25.23 26.80
C ASP A 427 -14.43 24.89 25.44
N GLY A 428 -13.63 24.84 24.37
CA GLY A 428 -14.06 24.57 22.99
C GLY A 428 -14.31 23.09 22.68
N ASP A 429 -14.80 22.79 21.48
CA ASP A 429 -14.96 21.41 21.01
C ASP A 429 -13.64 20.81 20.48
N MET A 430 -13.71 19.66 19.79
CA MET A 430 -12.53 19.02 19.19
C MET A 430 -11.98 19.84 18.01
N GLN A 431 -12.82 20.53 17.25
CA GLN A 431 -12.37 21.39 16.16
C GLN A 431 -11.58 22.58 16.72
N ASP A 432 -12.07 23.22 17.78
CA ASP A 432 -11.33 24.27 18.49
C ASP A 432 -9.96 23.78 19.00
N PHE A 433 -9.85 22.49 19.37
CA PHE A 433 -8.58 21.89 19.74
C PHE A 433 -7.65 21.70 18.54
N VAL A 434 -8.15 21.18 17.42
CA VAL A 434 -7.38 21.04 16.17
C VAL A 434 -6.90 22.40 15.68
N ASP A 435 -7.74 23.43 15.70
CA ASP A 435 -7.40 24.81 15.30
C ASP A 435 -6.26 25.40 16.16
N LYS A 436 -6.26 25.12 17.47
CA LYS A 436 -5.13 25.52 18.36
C LYS A 436 -3.82 24.85 17.92
N LEU A 437 -3.86 23.55 17.62
CA LEU A 437 -2.67 22.81 17.17
C LEU A 437 -2.18 23.30 15.81
N GLU A 438 -3.10 23.59 14.88
CA GLU A 438 -2.79 24.15 13.57
C GLU A 438 -2.10 25.51 13.73
N LYS A 439 -2.66 26.39 14.57
CA LYS A 439 -2.06 27.69 14.85
C LYS A 439 -0.64 27.59 15.41
N ILE A 440 -0.38 26.64 16.31
CA ILE A 440 0.98 26.41 16.83
C ILE A 440 1.93 26.00 15.70
N TRP A 441 1.49 25.16 14.76
CA TRP A 441 2.31 24.81 13.60
C TRP A 441 2.55 25.98 12.65
N PHE A 442 1.54 26.81 12.41
CA PHE A 442 1.71 28.06 11.68
C PHE A 442 2.77 28.96 12.33
N GLU A 443 2.77 29.10 13.65
CA GLU A 443 3.79 29.85 14.38
C GLU A 443 5.20 29.22 14.25
N VAL A 444 5.31 27.89 14.28
CA VAL A 444 6.60 27.17 14.11
C VAL A 444 7.16 27.35 12.70
N TYR A 445 6.29 27.43 11.70
CA TYR A 445 6.69 27.58 10.30
C TYR A 445 6.77 29.05 9.85
N ASP A 446 6.43 30.02 10.70
CA ASP A 446 6.27 31.43 10.34
C ASP A 446 5.28 31.63 9.16
N ALA A 447 4.19 30.88 9.19
CA ALA A 447 3.13 30.86 8.17
C ALA A 447 1.85 31.52 8.71
N GLU A 448 1.09 32.22 7.85
CA GLU A 448 -0.21 32.80 8.25
C GLU A 448 -1.39 31.91 7.84
N ALA A 449 -1.20 31.09 6.80
CA ALA A 449 -2.21 30.17 6.29
C ALA A 449 -1.60 28.92 5.64
N LEU A 450 -2.46 27.94 5.32
CA LEU A 450 -2.07 26.72 4.58
C LEU A 450 -1.32 27.02 3.27
N GLY A 451 -1.67 28.11 2.56
CA GLY A 451 -0.99 28.51 1.33
C GLY A 451 0.50 28.83 1.54
N ASP A 452 0.86 29.39 2.69
CA ASP A 452 2.26 29.65 3.04
C ASP A 452 2.98 28.36 3.38
N LEU A 453 2.35 27.45 4.14
CA LEU A 453 2.93 26.12 4.39
C LEU A 453 3.19 25.34 3.11
N LEU A 454 2.24 25.36 2.16
CA LEU A 454 2.40 24.71 0.86
C LEU A 454 3.58 25.30 0.08
N ARG A 455 3.78 26.62 0.14
CA ARG A 455 4.92 27.28 -0.50
C ARG A 455 6.23 26.93 0.20
N ASP A 456 6.28 26.93 1.52
CA ASP A 456 7.51 26.77 2.29
C ASP A 456 7.97 25.31 2.35
N ILE A 457 7.02 24.36 2.38
CA ILE A 457 7.31 22.92 2.35
C ILE A 457 7.42 22.41 0.91
N GLY A 458 6.51 22.82 0.02
CA GLY A 458 6.48 22.38 -1.38
C GLY A 458 7.53 23.06 -2.26
N GLY A 459 7.88 24.32 -1.96
CA GLY A 459 8.86 25.11 -2.71
C GLY A 459 10.19 24.39 -2.90
N PRO A 460 10.85 23.88 -1.85
CA PRO A 460 12.10 23.12 -1.98
C PRO A 460 11.99 21.93 -2.94
N TYR A 461 10.87 21.20 -2.94
CA TYR A 461 10.63 20.07 -3.84
C TYR A 461 10.43 20.50 -5.30
N LEU A 462 9.76 21.64 -5.51
CA LEU A 462 9.64 22.23 -6.84
C LEU A 462 11.00 22.71 -7.39
N HIS A 463 11.82 23.35 -6.55
CA HIS A 463 13.15 23.84 -6.96
C HIS A 463 14.12 22.70 -7.26
N SER A 464 14.08 21.63 -6.45
CA SER A 464 14.86 20.40 -6.68
C SER A 464 14.28 19.52 -7.79
N LYS A 465 13.12 19.89 -8.36
CA LYS A 465 12.40 19.20 -9.43
C LYS A 465 11.86 17.82 -9.03
N GLU A 466 11.71 17.59 -7.73
CA GLU A 466 11.06 16.44 -7.10
C GLU A 466 9.54 16.41 -7.31
N LEU A 467 8.94 17.59 -7.55
CA LEU A 467 7.56 17.75 -7.99
C LEU A 467 7.54 18.44 -9.36
N GLU A 468 6.69 17.95 -10.27
CA GLU A 468 6.61 18.43 -11.65
C GLU A 468 5.30 19.17 -11.93
N PHE A 469 5.38 20.27 -12.67
CA PHE A 469 4.23 20.96 -13.24
C PHE A 469 3.96 20.51 -14.69
N ASP A 470 2.68 20.41 -15.05
CA ASP A 470 2.22 20.28 -16.42
C ASP A 470 1.77 21.65 -16.93
N ASP A 471 2.71 22.40 -17.53
CA ASP A 471 2.48 23.72 -18.13
C ASP A 471 1.42 23.71 -19.25
N THR A 472 1.01 22.52 -19.73
CA THR A 472 0.05 22.38 -20.83
C THR A 472 -1.40 22.17 -20.37
N ARG A 473 -1.65 21.97 -19.06
CA ARG A 473 -3.00 21.85 -18.51
C ARG A 473 -3.61 23.23 -18.25
N THR A 474 -4.53 23.63 -19.11
CA THR A 474 -5.34 24.86 -18.98
C THR A 474 -6.60 24.70 -18.09
N LYS A 475 -6.76 23.57 -17.39
CA LYS A 475 -7.93 23.27 -16.54
C LYS A 475 -7.66 23.58 -15.05
N PRO A 476 -8.70 23.87 -14.25
CA PRO A 476 -8.57 24.44 -12.90
C PRO A 476 -8.18 23.42 -11.80
N HIS A 477 -7.88 22.16 -12.15
CA HIS A 477 -7.57 21.12 -11.18
C HIS A 477 -6.10 20.72 -11.28
N SER A 478 -5.32 21.23 -10.32
CA SER A 478 -3.88 21.04 -10.07
C SER A 478 -2.96 21.15 -11.30
N PRO A 479 -2.07 22.15 -11.36
CA PRO A 479 -1.07 22.27 -12.43
C PRO A 479 0.02 21.20 -12.35
N LEU A 480 -0.08 20.18 -11.49
CA LEU A 480 0.93 19.15 -11.31
C LEU A 480 0.82 18.01 -12.33
N MET A 481 1.97 17.48 -12.72
CA MET A 481 2.08 16.30 -13.59
C MET A 481 1.47 15.09 -12.87
N PRO A 482 0.53 14.36 -13.49
CA PRO A 482 -0.02 13.16 -12.88
C PRO A 482 1.06 12.08 -12.75
N THR A 483 0.95 11.28 -11.69
CA THR A 483 1.89 10.19 -11.38
C THR A 483 1.90 9.09 -12.46
N THR A 484 0.76 8.82 -13.07
CA THR A 484 0.58 7.86 -14.17
C THR A 484 0.02 8.57 -15.41
N GLU A 485 0.32 8.05 -16.60
CA GLU A 485 -0.30 8.48 -17.85
C GLU A 485 -1.81 8.16 -17.81
N PRO A 486 -2.70 9.17 -17.89
CA PRO A 486 -4.14 8.93 -17.84
C PRO A 486 -4.66 8.09 -19.00
N ASP A 487 -4.03 8.18 -20.17
CA ASP A 487 -4.36 7.37 -21.34
C ASP A 487 -3.46 6.13 -21.45
N ILE A 488 -3.98 5.00 -20.96
CA ILE A 488 -3.26 3.72 -20.95
C ILE A 488 -2.93 3.25 -22.38
N LEU A 489 -3.74 3.58 -23.39
CA LEU A 489 -3.45 3.19 -24.77
C LEU A 489 -2.17 3.88 -25.26
N VAL A 490 -1.97 5.16 -24.92
CA VAL A 490 -0.75 5.89 -25.24
C VAL A 490 0.46 5.26 -24.56
N SER A 491 0.34 4.89 -23.29
CA SER A 491 1.40 4.16 -22.57
C SER A 491 1.72 2.82 -23.20
N TYR A 492 0.68 2.07 -23.59
CA TYR A 492 0.81 0.77 -24.22
C TYR A 492 1.56 0.88 -25.55
N GLU A 493 1.14 1.78 -26.43
CA GLU A 493 1.78 1.99 -27.73
C GLU A 493 3.24 2.42 -27.60
N ARG A 494 3.55 3.28 -26.63
CA ARG A 494 4.93 3.72 -26.38
C ARG A 494 5.81 2.61 -25.82
N LEU A 495 5.33 1.87 -24.82
CA LEU A 495 6.10 0.81 -24.16
C LEU A 495 6.36 -0.37 -25.12
N TRP A 496 5.35 -0.73 -25.90
CA TRP A 496 5.38 -1.93 -26.75
C TRP A 496 5.72 -1.65 -28.21
N GLY A 497 5.65 -0.40 -28.67
CA GLY A 497 5.88 -0.03 -30.07
C GLY A 497 4.77 -0.51 -31.02
N ARG A 498 3.58 -0.85 -30.48
CA ARG A 498 2.42 -1.33 -31.24
C ARG A 498 1.11 -1.10 -30.49
N ALA A 499 0.02 -1.03 -31.25
CA ALA A 499 -1.32 -1.01 -30.69
C ALA A 499 -1.71 -2.38 -30.08
N PRO A 500 -2.66 -2.42 -29.13
CA PRO A 500 -3.26 -3.67 -28.66
C PRO A 500 -3.93 -4.42 -29.81
N ARG A 501 -4.04 -5.76 -29.69
CA ARG A 501 -4.84 -6.54 -30.67
C ARG A 501 -6.28 -6.05 -30.65
N GLU A 502 -6.88 -5.96 -31.83
CA GLU A 502 -8.25 -5.47 -32.02
C GLU A 502 -8.50 -4.04 -31.49
N GLY A 503 -7.44 -3.27 -31.21
CA GLY A 503 -7.52 -1.92 -30.66
C GLY A 503 -8.06 -1.85 -29.23
N ARG A 504 -8.07 -2.95 -28.49
CA ARG A 504 -8.62 -3.02 -27.11
C ARG A 504 -7.60 -3.58 -26.13
N LEU A 505 -7.52 -2.98 -24.95
CA LEU A 505 -6.74 -3.51 -23.84
C LEU A 505 -7.42 -4.78 -23.31
N VAL A 506 -6.61 -5.79 -23.00
CA VAL A 506 -7.05 -6.98 -22.29
C VAL A 506 -7.28 -6.61 -20.82
N ASP A 507 -8.32 -7.15 -20.20
CA ASP A 507 -8.56 -6.99 -18.77
C ASP A 507 -7.43 -7.67 -17.98
N ASP A 508 -6.65 -6.86 -17.27
CA ASP A 508 -5.53 -7.26 -16.45
C ASP A 508 -5.91 -7.54 -14.98
N GLU A 509 -7.21 -7.69 -14.70
CA GLU A 509 -7.74 -8.04 -13.38
C GLU A 509 -7.40 -6.99 -12.32
N LEU A 510 -7.08 -5.77 -12.75
CA LEU A 510 -6.80 -4.62 -11.91
C LEU A 510 -8.11 -3.82 -11.74
N ASN A 511 -8.86 -4.11 -10.68
CA ASN A 511 -10.08 -3.38 -10.32
C ASN A 511 -9.72 -1.97 -9.80
N VAL A 512 -9.39 -1.05 -10.71
CA VAL A 512 -9.22 0.37 -10.37
C VAL A 512 -10.48 1.12 -10.78
N TYR A 513 -11.34 1.40 -9.80
CA TYR A 513 -12.37 2.41 -9.93
C TYR A 513 -11.68 3.77 -9.93
N TYR A 514 -11.71 4.49 -11.04
CA TYR A 514 -11.47 5.93 -11.01
C TYR A 514 -12.76 6.59 -10.52
N PRO A 515 -12.76 7.32 -9.39
CA PRO A 515 -13.88 8.19 -9.08
C PRO A 515 -14.04 9.21 -10.22
N LYS A 516 -15.27 9.33 -10.73
CA LYS A 516 -15.63 10.28 -11.78
C LYS A 516 -15.54 11.73 -11.32
#